data_AF-A0A0K8RLE1-F1
#
_entry.id   AF-A0A0K8RLE1-F1
#
_cell.length_a   1.000
_cell.length_b   1.000
_cell.length_c   1.000
_cell.angle_alpha   90.00
_cell.angle_beta   90.00
_cell.angle_gamma   90.00
#
_symmetry.space_group_name_H-M   'P 1'
#
loop_
_entity.id
_entity.type
_entity.pdbx_description
1 polymer ?
#
loop_
_entity_poly.entity_id
_entity_poly.type
_entity_poly.pdbx_seq_one_letter_code
_entity_poly.pdbx_strand_id
1 'polypeptide(L)'
;MLNVACIHLMLQYCNPTYTAVTWGFLGNTDETLFILINFSALMMNALFFISCILSVATAVALSKSVLDVMGNIAHFFICIGSSLVLLSSVVTHQPTTKYKEYIFQGKVTVSVLGIVNSLLYLCSVLAAYWTCKSSRY
;
A
#
# COMPACT_ATOMS: atom_id res chain seq x y z
N MET A 1 1.28 -7.68 5.14
CA MET A 1 0.07 -7.67 5.99
C MET A 1 -0.52 -6.27 6.14
N LEU A 2 0.28 -5.21 6.23
CA LEU A 2 -0.22 -3.84 6.38
C LEU A 2 -1.09 -3.37 5.19
N ASN A 3 -0.75 -3.75 3.95
CA ASN A 3 -1.63 -3.53 2.76
C ASN A 3 -3.07 -4.04 2.96
N VAL A 4 -3.24 -5.22 3.58
CA VAL A 4 -4.56 -5.82 3.82
C VAL A 4 -5.33 -4.99 4.84
N ALA A 5 -4.67 -4.53 5.90
CA ALA A 5 -5.27 -3.65 6.90
C ALA A 5 -5.69 -2.31 6.28
N CYS A 6 -4.85 -1.70 5.42
CA CYS A 6 -5.17 -0.48 4.70
C CYS A 6 -6.42 -0.64 3.82
N ILE A 7 -6.50 -1.73 3.04
CA ILE A 7 -7.64 -2.02 2.16
C ILE A 7 -8.90 -2.28 2.98
N HIS A 8 -8.81 -3.09 4.04
CA HIS A 8 -9.96 -3.43 4.87
C HIS A 8 -10.53 -2.22 5.61
N LEU A 9 -9.67 -1.41 6.22
CA LEU A 9 -10.08 -0.17 6.88
C LEU A 9 -10.71 0.80 5.88
N MET A 10 -10.11 0.98 4.70
CA MET A 10 -10.68 1.85 3.67
C MET A 10 -12.08 1.38 3.25
N LEU A 11 -12.27 0.08 3.02
CA LEU A 11 -13.58 -0.49 2.71
C LEU A 11 -14.59 -0.24 3.83
N GLN A 12 -14.20 -0.43 5.10
CA GLN A 12 -15.07 -0.22 6.25
C GLN A 12 -15.50 1.24 6.41
N TYR A 13 -14.61 2.19 6.12
CA TYR A 13 -14.89 3.62 6.20
C TYR A 13 -15.64 4.17 4.96
N CYS A 14 -15.48 3.56 3.78
CA CYS A 14 -16.22 3.93 2.57
C CYS A 14 -17.64 3.35 2.53
N ASN A 15 -17.88 2.16 3.09
CA ASN A 15 -19.17 1.46 3.08
C ASN A 15 -20.40 2.30 3.51
N PRO A 16 -20.37 3.11 4.59
CA PRO A 16 -21.54 3.90 4.99
C PRO A 16 -21.92 5.01 3.99
N THR A 17 -21.03 5.37 3.05
CA THR A 17 -21.26 6.47 2.09
C THR A 17 -21.83 5.97 0.76
N TYR A 18 -21.72 4.67 0.46
CA TYR A 18 -22.00 4.10 -0.86
C TYR A 18 -22.91 2.86 -0.80
N THR A 19 -23.95 2.91 0.03
CA THR A 19 -24.89 1.79 0.28
C THR A 19 -25.73 1.37 -0.93
N ALA A 20 -25.66 2.09 -2.04
CA ALA A 20 -26.47 1.83 -3.23
C ALA A 20 -25.88 0.77 -4.19
N VAL A 21 -24.65 0.30 -3.96
CA VAL A 21 -23.97 -0.61 -4.89
C VAL A 21 -23.60 -1.92 -4.19
N THR A 22 -24.23 -3.02 -4.61
CA THR A 22 -24.11 -4.34 -3.97
C THR A 22 -22.98 -5.22 -4.55
N TRP A 23 -22.35 -4.81 -5.66
CA TRP A 23 -21.40 -5.64 -6.41
C TRP A 23 -20.04 -4.99 -6.71
N GLY A 24 -19.70 -3.86 -6.09
CA GLY A 24 -18.44 -3.19 -6.37
C GLY A 24 -17.98 -2.17 -5.33
N PHE A 25 -16.70 -1.81 -5.37
CA PHE A 25 -16.17 -0.67 -4.63
C PHE A 25 -16.55 0.62 -5.37
N LEU A 26 -17.47 1.39 -4.79
CA LEU A 26 -17.74 2.76 -5.21
C LEU A 26 -17.02 3.68 -4.22
N GLY A 27 -16.12 4.50 -4.72
CA GLY A 27 -15.32 5.43 -3.92
C GLY A 27 -14.91 6.62 -4.78
N ASN A 28 -14.46 7.70 -4.12
CA ASN A 28 -13.92 8.84 -4.86
C ASN A 28 -12.65 8.43 -5.62
N THR A 29 -12.22 9.21 -6.63
CA THR A 29 -11.03 8.89 -7.43
C THR A 29 -9.80 8.62 -6.56
N ASP A 30 -9.59 9.42 -5.51
CA ASP A 30 -8.46 9.29 -4.59
C ASP A 30 -8.50 7.98 -3.78
N GLU A 31 -9.69 7.58 -3.33
CA GLU A 31 -9.90 6.36 -2.54
C GLU A 31 -9.68 5.11 -3.41
N THR A 32 -10.16 5.17 -4.65
CA THR A 32 -10.01 4.10 -5.63
C THR A 32 -8.55 3.90 -6.01
N LEU A 33 -7.83 4.99 -6.27
CA LEU A 33 -6.38 4.94 -6.54
C LEU A 33 -5.61 4.37 -5.35
N PHE A 34 -5.94 4.79 -4.13
CA PHE A 34 -5.30 4.28 -2.93
C PHE A 34 -5.49 2.76 -2.77
N ILE A 35 -6.71 2.25 -2.93
CA ILE A 35 -7.00 0.80 -2.83
C ILE A 35 -6.29 0.04 -3.94
N LEU A 36 -6.34 0.53 -5.18
CA LEU A 36 -5.74 -0.15 -6.33
C LEU A 36 -4.22 -0.30 -6.14
N ILE A 37 -3.56 0.73 -5.62
CA ILE A 37 -2.12 0.74 -5.34
C ILE A 37 -1.77 -0.22 -4.19
N ASN A 38 -2.52 -0.20 -3.09
CA ASN A 38 -2.27 -1.13 -1.98
C ASN A 38 -2.56 -2.58 -2.39
N PHE A 39 -3.54 -2.80 -3.28
CA PHE A 39 -3.87 -4.11 -3.81
C PHE A 39 -2.81 -4.63 -4.78
N SER A 40 -2.29 -3.79 -5.69
CA SER A 40 -1.18 -4.19 -6.57
C SER A 40 0.05 -4.55 -5.76
N ALA A 41 0.32 -3.81 -4.67
CA ALA A 41 1.39 -4.10 -3.71
C ALA A 41 1.21 -5.42 -2.97
N LEU A 42 -0.02 -5.76 -2.61
CA LEU A 42 -0.34 -7.04 -2.02
C LEU A 42 -0.12 -8.19 -3.01
N MET A 43 -0.59 -8.05 -4.25
CA MET A 43 -0.45 -9.08 -5.29
C MET A 43 1.02 -9.32 -5.65
N MET A 44 1.81 -8.25 -5.77
CA MET A 44 3.23 -8.33 -6.11
C MET A 44 4.01 -9.05 -4.99
N ASN A 45 3.74 -8.74 -3.72
CA ASN A 45 4.31 -9.47 -2.58
C ASN A 45 3.87 -10.96 -2.54
N ALA A 46 2.61 -11.26 -2.87
CA ALA A 46 2.11 -12.63 -2.91
C ALA A 46 2.79 -13.45 -4.03
N LEU A 47 2.98 -12.85 -5.21
CA LEU A 47 3.70 -13.48 -6.32
C LEU A 47 5.16 -13.75 -5.96
N PHE A 48 5.83 -12.82 -5.27
CA PHE A 48 7.19 -13.05 -4.79
C PHE A 48 7.26 -14.16 -3.74
N PHE A 49 6.31 -14.19 -2.80
CA PHE A 49 6.22 -15.25 -1.80
C PHE A 49 6.01 -16.64 -2.44
N ILE A 50 5.08 -16.75 -3.39
CA ILE A 50 4.86 -17.99 -4.16
C ILE A 50 6.12 -18.38 -4.93
N SER A 51 6.79 -17.41 -5.55
CA SER A 51 8.05 -17.62 -6.27
C SER A 51 9.19 -18.07 -5.36
N CYS A 52 9.17 -17.69 -4.07
CA CYS A 52 10.10 -18.20 -3.06
C CYS A 52 9.78 -19.65 -2.68
N ILE A 53 8.51 -19.98 -2.42
CA ILE A 53 8.08 -21.34 -2.07
C ILE A 53 8.36 -22.33 -3.21
N LEU A 54 8.09 -21.96 -4.46
CA LEU A 54 8.31 -22.84 -5.62
C LEU A 54 9.80 -23.04 -5.95
N SER A 55 10.69 -22.22 -5.38
CA SER A 55 12.11 -22.15 -5.74
C SER A 55 13.03 -22.60 -4.59
N VAL A 56 12.69 -23.71 -3.92
CA VAL A 56 13.49 -24.30 -2.82
C VAL A 56 14.88 -24.79 -3.28
N ALA A 57 15.12 -24.97 -4.58
CA ALA A 57 16.44 -25.35 -5.10
C ALA A 57 16.93 -24.39 -6.21
N THR A 58 18.03 -23.69 -5.91
CA THR A 58 19.09 -23.25 -6.85
C THR A 58 18.91 -21.99 -7.74
N ALA A 59 19.93 -21.12 -7.64
CA ALA A 59 20.50 -20.26 -8.71
C ALA A 59 19.83 -18.94 -9.15
N VAL A 60 18.70 -18.50 -8.60
CA VAL A 60 18.03 -17.23 -9.02
C VAL A 60 18.07 -16.12 -7.93
N ALA A 61 18.85 -16.31 -6.87
CA ALA A 61 18.88 -15.39 -5.71
C ALA A 61 19.30 -13.95 -6.09
N LEU A 62 20.13 -13.76 -7.11
CA LEU A 62 20.65 -12.44 -7.51
C LEU A 62 19.70 -11.63 -8.41
N SER A 63 18.90 -12.28 -9.26
CA SER A 63 17.95 -11.58 -10.14
C SER A 63 16.61 -11.33 -9.43
N LYS A 64 16.20 -12.23 -8.52
CA LYS A 64 15.06 -11.99 -7.62
C LYS A 64 15.29 -10.80 -6.70
N SER A 65 16.51 -10.59 -6.19
CA SER A 65 16.79 -9.47 -5.28
C SER A 65 16.73 -8.11 -5.98
N VAL A 66 17.18 -8.00 -7.23
CA VAL A 66 17.13 -6.73 -7.98
C VAL A 66 15.68 -6.37 -8.33
N LEU A 67 14.89 -7.34 -8.79
CA LEU A 67 13.46 -7.15 -9.05
C LEU A 67 12.68 -6.79 -7.79
N ASP A 68 13.01 -7.40 -6.65
CA ASP A 68 12.41 -7.09 -5.36
C ASP A 68 12.79 -5.68 -4.88
N VAL A 69 14.07 -5.28 -5.03
CA VAL A 69 14.51 -3.91 -4.72
C VAL A 69 13.83 -2.88 -5.62
N MET A 70 13.81 -3.10 -6.94
CA MET A 70 13.13 -2.19 -7.87
C MET A 70 11.62 -2.12 -7.61
N GLY A 71 11.00 -3.27 -7.32
CA GLY A 71 9.60 -3.38 -6.95
C GLY A 71 9.29 -2.61 -5.66
N ASN A 72 10.05 -2.82 -4.60
CA ASN A 72 9.86 -2.14 -3.32
C ASN A 72 10.10 -0.61 -3.43
N ILE A 73 11.07 -0.17 -4.23
CA ILE A 73 11.28 1.27 -4.52
C ILE A 73 10.08 1.86 -5.29
N ALA A 74 9.61 1.20 -6.34
CA ALA A 74 8.45 1.67 -7.10
C ALA A 74 7.21 1.75 -6.19
N HIS A 75 6.99 0.73 -5.37
CA HIS A 75 5.89 0.70 -4.42
C HIS A 75 6.03 1.75 -3.31
N PHE A 76 7.24 2.08 -2.88
CA PHE A 76 7.48 3.19 -1.97
C PHE A 76 6.95 4.51 -2.55
N PHE A 77 7.37 4.89 -3.77
CA PHE A 77 6.95 6.15 -4.39
C PHE A 77 5.45 6.19 -4.69
N ILE A 78 4.89 5.09 -5.16
CA ILE A 78 3.47 5.03 -5.55
C ILE A 78 2.58 5.02 -4.28
N CYS A 79 2.95 4.28 -3.22
CA CYS A 79 2.18 4.26 -1.97
C CYS A 79 2.29 5.57 -1.19
N ILE A 80 3.46 6.22 -1.15
CA ILE A 80 3.58 7.52 -0.49
C ILE A 80 2.82 8.60 -1.26
N GLY A 81 2.88 8.58 -2.59
CA GLY A 81 2.13 9.49 -3.45
C GLY A 81 0.62 9.36 -3.26
N SER A 82 0.07 8.14 -3.29
CA SER A 82 -1.36 7.92 -3.09
C SER A 82 -1.84 8.28 -1.69
N SER A 83 -1.02 8.02 -0.67
CA SER A 83 -1.33 8.39 0.72
C SER A 83 -1.36 9.91 0.90
N LEU A 84 -0.43 10.63 0.26
CA LEU A 84 -0.38 12.10 0.27
C LEU A 84 -1.55 12.71 -0.52
N VAL A 85 -1.92 12.14 -1.67
CA VAL A 85 -3.10 12.58 -2.44
C VAL A 85 -4.37 12.41 -1.62
N LEU A 86 -4.53 11.26 -0.95
CA LEU A 86 -5.67 11.01 -0.05
C LEU A 86 -5.68 11.98 1.14
N LEU A 87 -4.52 12.30 1.71
CA LEU A 87 -4.42 13.27 2.81
C LEU A 87 -4.74 14.69 2.33
N SER A 88 -4.27 15.07 1.14
CA SER A 88 -4.52 16.37 0.53
C SER A 88 -6.00 16.55 0.17
N SER A 89 -6.66 15.51 -0.34
CA SER A 89 -8.08 15.57 -0.66
C SER A 89 -8.95 15.70 0.59
N VAL A 90 -8.52 15.14 1.73
CA VAL A 90 -9.14 15.34 3.04
C VAL A 90 -9.01 16.79 3.53
N VAL A 91 -7.89 17.45 3.26
CA VAL A 91 -7.68 18.88 3.63
C VAL A 91 -8.46 19.81 2.71
N THR A 92 -8.51 19.50 1.41
CA THR A 92 -9.07 20.38 0.37
C THR A 92 -10.59 20.25 0.24
N HIS A 93 -11.12 19.05 0.36
CA HIS A 93 -12.56 18.79 0.34
C HIS A 93 -13.04 18.52 1.76
N GLN A 94 -13.31 19.59 2.52
CA GLN A 94 -14.02 19.47 3.79
C GLN A 94 -15.54 19.32 3.55
N PRO A 95 -16.15 18.15 3.80
CA PRO A 95 -17.60 18.02 3.77
C PRO A 95 -18.21 18.72 5.00
N THR A 96 -19.38 19.31 4.81
CA THR A 96 -20.06 20.23 5.74
C THR A 96 -20.96 19.55 6.79
N THR A 97 -21.04 18.22 6.87
CA THR A 97 -22.06 17.50 7.66
C THR A 97 -21.49 16.63 8.80
N LYS A 98 -22.31 16.28 9.82
CA LYS A 98 -21.90 15.55 11.04
C LYS A 98 -21.32 14.13 10.83
N TYR A 99 -21.52 13.50 9.67
CA TYR A 99 -20.83 12.25 9.29
C TYR A 99 -19.32 12.45 8.99
N LYS A 100 -18.85 13.70 9.07
CA LYS A 100 -17.47 14.14 8.85
C LYS A 100 -16.46 13.46 9.76
N GLU A 101 -16.69 13.33 11.07
CA GLU A 101 -15.63 12.86 11.98
C GLU A 101 -15.22 11.41 11.74
N TYR A 102 -16.18 10.50 11.54
CA TYR A 102 -15.87 9.08 11.33
C TYR A 102 -15.15 8.83 10.00
N ILE A 103 -15.62 9.46 8.91
CA ILE A 103 -15.01 9.33 7.58
C ILE A 103 -13.65 10.04 7.53
N PHE A 104 -13.54 11.22 8.16
CA PHE A 104 -12.30 11.98 8.25
C PHE A 104 -11.24 11.20 9.04
N GLN A 105 -11.60 10.71 10.23
CA GLN A 105 -10.69 9.88 11.03
C GLN A 105 -10.25 8.64 10.25
N GLY A 106 -11.19 7.95 9.59
CA GLY A 106 -10.88 6.80 8.74
C GLY A 106 -9.88 7.09 7.64
N LYS A 107 -10.11 8.15 6.84
CA LYS A 107 -9.21 8.53 5.75
C LYS A 107 -7.82 8.95 6.25
N VAL A 108 -7.76 9.69 7.35
CA VAL A 108 -6.49 10.08 7.99
C VAL A 108 -5.75 8.85 8.51
N THR A 109 -6.42 7.94 9.22
CA THR A 109 -5.82 6.70 9.73
C THR A 109 -5.28 5.84 8.59
N VAL A 110 -6.06 5.64 7.53
CA VAL A 110 -5.65 4.83 6.37
C VAL A 110 -4.50 5.50 5.60
N SER A 111 -4.51 6.83 5.45
CA SER A 111 -3.40 7.57 4.84
C SER A 111 -2.11 7.44 5.67
N VAL A 112 -2.19 7.59 6.99
CA VAL A 112 -1.04 7.40 7.89
C VAL A 112 -0.52 5.97 7.81
N LEU A 113 -1.39 4.97 7.81
CA LEU A 113 -0.99 3.57 7.62
C LEU A 113 -0.34 3.34 6.25
N GLY A 114 -0.82 3.98 5.19
CA GLY A 114 -0.20 3.96 3.87
C GLY A 114 1.20 4.58 3.84
N ILE A 115 1.43 5.65 4.59
CA ILE A 115 2.76 6.26 4.78
C ILE A 115 3.68 5.34 5.57
N VAL A 116 3.21 4.75 6.67
CA VAL A 116 4.00 3.79 7.44
C VAL A 116 4.37 2.59 6.55
N ASN A 117 3.44 2.12 5.74
CA ASN A 117 3.66 1.03 4.80
C ASN A 117 4.70 1.37 3.73
N SER A 118 4.68 2.59 3.18
CA SER A 118 5.72 3.04 2.25
C SER A 118 7.10 3.07 2.93
N LEU A 119 7.20 3.60 4.16
CA LEU A 119 8.46 3.59 4.91
C LEU A 119 8.98 2.16 5.16
N LEU A 120 8.11 1.18 5.38
CA LEU A 120 8.53 -0.22 5.49
C LEU A 120 9.13 -0.75 4.18
N TYR A 121 8.59 -0.38 3.02
CA TYR A 121 9.20 -0.68 1.72
C TYR A 121 10.58 -0.02 1.55
N LEU A 122 10.76 1.20 2.05
CA LEU A 122 12.07 1.84 2.04
C LEU A 122 13.06 1.12 2.97
N CYS A 123 12.61 0.71 4.16
CA CYS A 123 13.42 -0.07 5.10
C CYS A 123 13.82 -1.43 4.52
N SER A 124 12.93 -2.11 3.77
CA SER A 124 13.27 -3.39 3.13
C SER A 124 14.35 -3.22 2.06
N VAL A 125 14.27 -2.16 1.27
CA VAL A 125 15.28 -1.80 0.26
C VAL A 125 16.63 -1.50 0.92
N LEU A 126 16.62 -0.70 1.99
CA LEU A 126 17.84 -0.39 2.75
C LEU A 126 18.44 -1.68 3.33
N ALA A 127 17.65 -2.53 3.99
CA ALA A 127 18.12 -3.79 4.54
C ALA A 127 18.73 -4.71 3.47
N ALA A 128 18.10 -4.80 2.29
CA ALA A 128 18.65 -5.55 1.15
C ALA A 128 19.98 -4.95 0.65
N TYR A 129 20.07 -3.62 0.56
CA TYR A 129 21.30 -2.93 0.18
C TYR A 129 22.44 -3.17 1.19
N TRP A 130 22.16 -3.04 2.49
CA TRP A 130 23.14 -3.30 3.56
C TRP A 130 23.63 -4.74 3.56
N THR A 131 22.73 -5.71 3.34
CA THR A 131 23.08 -7.14 3.26
C THR A 131 24.00 -7.41 2.07
N CYS A 132 23.70 -6.85 0.89
CA CYS A 132 24.57 -6.95 -0.29
C CYS A 132 25.93 -6.29 -0.08
N LYS A 133 25.98 -5.15 0.63
CA LYS A 133 27.23 -4.46 0.97
C LYS A 133 28.06 -5.29 1.96
N SER A 134 27.43 -5.86 2.99
CA SER A 134 28.11 -6.68 4.01
C SER A 134 28.64 -7.98 3.45
N SER A 135 28.01 -8.56 2.43
CA SER A 135 28.49 -9.79 1.77
C SER A 135 29.70 -9.57 0.84
N ARG A 136 30.08 -8.32 0.56
CA ARG A 136 31.23 -7.95 -0.27
C ARG A 136 32.52 -7.71 0.52
N TYR A 137 32.46 -7.73 1.85
CA TYR A 137 33.59 -7.67 2.77
C TYR A 137 33.69 -8.99 3.55
#